data_AF-X1H2M1-F1
#
_entry.id   AF-X1H2M1-F1
#
_cell.length_a   1.000
_cell.length_b   1.000
_cell.length_c   1.000
_cell.angle_alpha   90.00
_cell.angle_beta   90.00
_cell.angle_gamma   90.00
#
_symmetry.space_group_name_H-M   'P 1'
#
loop_
_entity.id
_entity.type
_entity.pdbx_description
1 polymer ?
#
loop_
_entity_poly.entity_id
_entity_poly.type
_entity_poly.pdbx_seq_one_letter_code
_entity_poly.pdbx_strand_id
1 'polypeptide(L)' 'LCCKSFLTDFESISIKMAKDQNLPLNPFKISGICGRLMCCLRYEYDSYKEFIEKAPERG' A
#
# COMPACT_ATOMS: atom_id res chain seq x y z
N LEU A 1 3.84 -14.48 -0.70
CA LEU A 1 3.17 -13.69 -1.77
C LEU A 1 1.83 -13.24 -1.21
N CYS A 2 1.70 -11.99 -0.80
CA CYS A 2 0.52 -11.44 -0.11
C CYS A 2 -0.80 -11.76 -0.83
N CYS A 3 -0.81 -11.69 -2.17
CA CYS A 3 -1.96 -11.94 -3.03
C CYS A 3 -2.35 -13.44 -3.17
N LYS A 4 -1.59 -14.35 -2.55
CA LYS A 4 -1.86 -15.80 -2.49
C LYS A 4 -2.00 -16.29 -1.04
N SER A 5 -1.71 -15.45 -0.06
CA SER A 5 -1.65 -15.84 1.36
C SER A 5 -2.94 -15.52 2.11
N PHE A 6 -3.45 -14.29 2.00
CA PHE A 6 -4.63 -13.87 2.78
C PHE A 6 -5.46 -12.75 2.13
N LEU A 7 -4.95 -12.10 1.08
CA LEU A 7 -5.66 -11.05 0.37
C LEU A 7 -6.44 -11.65 -0.80
N THR A 8 -7.75 -11.81 -0.59
CA THR A 8 -8.73 -12.21 -1.61
C THR A 8 -9.49 -11.02 -2.22
N ASP A 9 -9.53 -9.89 -1.51
CA ASP A 9 -10.21 -8.69 -1.98
C ASP A 9 -9.22 -7.77 -2.71
N PHE A 10 -9.37 -7.70 -4.03
CA PHE A 10 -8.53 -6.88 -4.90
C PHE A 10 -9.34 -5.68 -5.38
N GLU A 11 -9.60 -4.74 -4.48
CA GLU A 11 -10.01 -3.40 -4.90
C GLU A 11 -8.91 -2.77 -5.76
N SER A 12 -9.29 -1.86 -6.65
CA SER A 12 -8.37 -1.20 -7.57
C SER A 12 -7.30 -0.41 -6.80
N ILE A 13 -6.08 -0.94 -6.77
CA ILE A 13 -4.93 -0.28 -6.16
C ILE A 13 -4.53 0.89 -7.07
N SER A 14 -4.45 2.08 -6.49
CA SER A 14 -4.06 3.29 -7.23
C SER A 14 -2.64 3.72 -6.88
N ILE A 15 -1.91 4.28 -7.85
CA ILE A 15 -0.58 4.87 -7.64
C ILE A 15 -0.61 5.98 -6.57
N LYS A 16 -1.75 6.66 -6.42
CA LYS A 16 -1.98 7.64 -5.35
C LYS A 16 -1.84 7.03 -3.94
N MET A 17 -2.28 5.80 -3.74
CA MET A 17 -2.19 5.12 -2.43
C MET A 17 -0.74 4.85 -2.02
N ALA A 18 0.15 4.61 -2.99
CA ALA A 18 1.57 4.48 -2.73
C ALA A 18 2.15 5.83 -2.28
N LYS A 19 1.74 6.94 -2.92
CA LYS A 19 2.15 8.29 -2.52
C LYS A 19 1.70 8.64 -1.10
N ASP A 20 0.46 8.35 -0.76
CA ASP A 20 -0.10 8.61 0.57
C ASP A 20 0.66 7.83 1.66
N GLN A 21 1.10 6.61 1.34
CA GLN A 21 1.95 5.77 2.20
C GLN A 21 3.43 6.14 2.16
N ASN A 22 3.79 7.31 1.61
CA ASN A 22 5.17 7.77 1.44
C ASN A 22 6.09 6.79 0.69
N LEU A 23 5.53 5.97 -0.20
CA LEU A 23 6.30 5.09 -1.05
C LEU A 23 6.75 5.80 -2.34
N PRO A 24 7.93 5.46 -2.85
CA PRO A 24 8.43 6.02 -4.09
C PRO A 24 7.53 5.62 -5.25
N LEU A 25 7.16 6.59 -6.10
CA LEU A 25 6.33 6.40 -7.31
C LEU A 25 7.02 5.59 -8.43
N ASN A 26 8.10 4.86 -8.10
CA ASN A 26 8.81 4.02 -9.04
C ASN A 26 8.03 2.71 -9.23
N PRO A 27 7.51 2.41 -10.44
CA PRO A 27 6.75 1.20 -10.73
C PRO A 27 7.46 -0.09 -10.30
N PHE A 28 8.80 -0.14 -10.38
CA PHE A 28 9.58 -1.30 -9.97
C PHE A 28 9.58 -1.54 -8.45
N LYS A 29 9.37 -0.49 -7.65
CA LYS A 29 9.33 -0.59 -6.18
C LYS A 29 7.91 -0.85 -5.64
N ILE A 30 6.89 -0.40 -6.37
CA ILE A 30 5.48 -0.52 -5.95
C ILE A 30 4.74 -1.67 -6.64
N SER A 31 5.34 -2.27 -7.67
CA SER A 31 4.81 -3.45 -8.34
C SER A 31 5.41 -4.71 -7.75
N GLY A 32 4.56 -5.69 -7.49
CA GLY A 32 5.00 -7.03 -7.10
C GLY A 32 5.57 -7.80 -8.29
N ILE A 33 6.15 -8.96 -7.99
CA ILE A 33 6.71 -9.89 -8.99
C ILE A 33 5.67 -10.38 -10.03
N CYS A 34 4.39 -10.21 -9.75
CA CYS A 34 3.28 -10.53 -10.65
C CYS A 34 3.03 -9.43 -11.70
N GLY A 35 3.80 -8.34 -11.71
CA GLY A 35 3.64 -7.21 -12.63
C GLY A 35 2.45 -6.30 -12.32
N ARG A 36 1.77 -6.52 -11.19
CA ARG A 36 0.69 -5.66 -10.67
C ARG A 36 1.17 -4.90 -9.43
N LEU A 37 0.50 -3.80 -9.09
CA LEU A 37 0.74 -3.07 -7.85
C LEU A 37 0.60 -4.00 -6.63
N MET A 38 1.43 -3.78 -5.61
CA MET A 38 1.48 -4.60 -4.41
C MET A 38 0.13 -4.58 -3.66
N CYS A 39 -0.53 -5.75 -3.58
CA CYS A 39 -1.84 -5.91 -2.92
C CYS A 39 -1.81 -5.59 -1.41
N CYS A 40 -0.65 -5.71 -0.75
CA CYS A 40 -0.49 -5.30 0.64
C CYS A 40 -0.63 -3.79 0.84
N LEU A 41 -0.38 -2.96 -0.18
CA LEU A 41 -0.58 -1.51 -0.09
C LEU A 41 -2.03 -1.13 0.19
N ARG A 42 -2.98 -1.91 -0.35
CA ARG A 42 -4.40 -1.68 -0.08
C ARG A 42 -4.78 -2.15 1.32
N TYR A 43 -4.27 -3.31 1.72
CA TYR A 43 -4.52 -3.88 3.04
C TYR A 43 -4.02 -2.97 4.16
N GLU A 44 -2.79 -2.46 4.01
CA GLU A 44 -2.15 -1.61 5.01
C GLU A 44 -2.69 -0.19 4.97
N TYR A 45 -3.34 0.25 3.88
CA TYR A 45 -3.79 1.63 3.70
C TYR A 45 -4.69 2.14 4.83
N ASP A 46 -5.71 1.36 5.21
CA ASP A 46 -6.68 1.79 6.23
C ASP A 46 -6.00 1.89 7.61
N SER A 47 -5.20 0.88 7.97
CA SER A 47 -4.40 0.88 9.20
C SER A 47 -3.34 1.98 9.21
N TYR A 48 -2.69 2.23 8.09
CA TYR A 48 -1.70 3.28 7.93
C TYR A 48 -2.34 4.66 8.11
N LYS A 49 -3.53 4.88 7.56
CA LYS A 49 -4.26 6.15 7.71
C LYS A 49 -4.64 6.40 9.17
N GLU A 50 -5.20 5.41 9.85
CA GLU A 50 -5.48 5.51 11.29
C GLU A 50 -4.22 5.73 12.12
N PHE A 51 -3.12 5.07 11.74
CA PHE A 51 -1.83 5.22 12.42
C PHE A 51 -1.27 6.64 12.24
N ILE A 52 -1.33 7.19 11.02
CA ILE A 52 -0.89 8.57 10.73
C ILE A 52 -1.72 9.59 11.53
N GLU A 53 -3.05 9.39 11.63
CA GLU A 53 -3.91 10.29 12.41
C GLU A 53 -3.62 10.24 13.92
N LYS A 54 -3.19 9.08 14.44
CA LYS A 54 -2.82 8.89 15.86
C LYS A 54 -1.35 9.18 16.14
N ALA A 55 -0.51 9.22 15.12
CA ALA A 55 0.92 9.45 15.28
C ALA A 55 1.16 10.93 15.63
N PRO A 56 2.01 11.23 16.63
CA PRO A 56 2.39 12.61 16.91
C PRO A 56 3.12 13.20 15.70
N GLU A 57 2.93 14.50 15.44
CA GLU A 57 3.67 15.20 14.39
C GLU A 57 5.17 15.01 14.62
N ARG A 58 5.89 14.65 13.55
CA ARG A 58 7.35 14.54 13.57
C ARG A 58 7.91 15.95 13.80
N GLY A 59 8.28 16.24 15.04
CA GLY A 59 8.98 17.45 15.45
C GLY A 59 10.37 17.57 14.85
#